data_AF-A0A7S3IRX1-F1
#
_entry.id   AF-A0A7S3IRX1-F1
#
_cell.length_a   1.000
_cell.length_b   1.000
_cell.length_c   1.000
_cell.angle_alpha   90.00
_cell.angle_beta   90.00
_cell.angle_gamma   90.00
#
_symmetry.space_group_name_H-M   'P 1'
#
loop_
_entity.id
_entity.type
_entity.pdbx_description
1 polymer ?
#
loop_
_entity_poly.entity_id
_entity_poly.type
_entity_poly.pdbx_seq_one_letter_code
_entity_poly.pdbx_strand_id
1 'polypeptide(L)'
;KKVVMKVRDSTITYNGDPKISAFFSQTVSPNQALQHVDEVERSVQQKGPANGTNLFTTKFRDSSFTDTFNNIMYRDTSLFAASRQGALAEQALAYHTKKTVTQIERLEENLRKQQILQVFRDTFSVQIADSNAKTYSESELFIRLRRKHFLQIELKAVVIIQKFFRMSIKKKWWTSIRDTRNGAASKIQKNYRSYRRWNIIPKIMRIRKENAALVCQKLLQGYRIWKGWYMSIHQ
;
A
#
# COMPACT_ATOMS: atom_id res chain seq x y z
N LYS A 1 -21.41 -7.79 14.16
CA LYS A 1 -21.93 -8.99 13.47
C LYS A 1 -20.83 -10.05 13.49
N LYS A 2 -21.10 -11.22 14.07
CA LYS A 2 -20.14 -12.34 14.14
C LYS A 2 -20.36 -13.20 12.89
N VAL A 3 -19.34 -13.36 12.04
CA VAL A 3 -19.42 -14.20 10.85
C VAL A 3 -18.71 -15.52 11.16
N VAL A 4 -19.44 -16.62 10.97
CA VAL A 4 -18.95 -17.97 11.20
C VAL A 4 -18.72 -18.61 9.84
N MET A 5 -17.46 -18.84 9.48
CA MET A 5 -17.11 -19.58 8.26
C MET A 5 -16.87 -21.05 8.64
N LYS A 6 -17.65 -21.95 8.05
CA LYS A 6 -17.39 -23.40 8.09
C LYS A 6 -16.63 -23.76 6.81
N VAL A 7 -15.35 -24.11 6.96
CA VAL A 7 -14.57 -24.77 5.92
C VAL A 7 -14.32 -26.19 6.42
N ARG A 8 -14.60 -27.20 5.58
CA ARG A 8 -14.49 -28.65 5.85
C ARG A 8 -13.68 -28.94 7.14
N ASP A 9 -14.43 -29.24 8.20
CA ASP A 9 -14.00 -29.67 9.54
C ASP A 9 -13.38 -28.65 10.52
N SER A 10 -13.35 -27.36 10.20
CA SER A 10 -12.94 -26.31 11.15
C SER A 10 -13.88 -25.11 11.18
N THR A 11 -14.35 -24.79 12.38
CA THR A 11 -15.24 -23.63 12.61
C THR A 11 -14.38 -22.45 13.06
N ILE A 12 -14.00 -21.58 12.13
CA ILE A 12 -13.24 -20.37 12.46
C ILE A 12 -14.25 -19.27 12.78
N THR A 13 -14.30 -18.83 14.04
CA THR A 13 -15.14 -17.70 14.46
C THR A 13 -14.37 -16.39 14.28
N TYR A 14 -14.91 -15.49 13.46
CA TYR A 14 -14.24 -14.24 13.11
C TYR A 14 -14.88 -13.06 13.84
N ASN A 15 -14.09 -12.36 14.66
CA ASN A 15 -14.37 -11.01 15.14
C ASN A 15 -13.45 -10.06 14.36
N GLY A 16 -13.90 -9.55 13.22
CA GLY A 16 -13.05 -8.68 12.42
C GLY A 16 -13.79 -7.84 11.39
N ASP A 17 -13.01 -6.90 10.84
CA ASP A 17 -13.37 -5.77 9.98
C ASP A 17 -14.65 -5.97 9.13
N PRO A 18 -15.67 -5.10 9.25
CA PRO A 18 -16.96 -5.28 8.59
C PRO A 18 -16.84 -5.39 7.06
N LYS A 19 -15.83 -4.77 6.44
CA LYS A 19 -15.55 -4.85 5.00
C LYS A 19 -15.16 -6.26 4.55
N ILE A 20 -14.34 -6.96 5.34
CA ILE A 20 -13.92 -8.34 5.03
C ILE A 20 -15.11 -9.29 5.25
N SER A 21 -15.93 -9.03 6.28
CA SER A 21 -17.12 -9.83 6.58
C SER A 21 -18.18 -9.77 5.47
N ALA A 22 -18.32 -8.63 4.80
CA ALA A 22 -19.27 -8.44 3.70
C ALA A 22 -18.88 -9.22 2.45
N PHE A 23 -17.58 -9.32 2.14
CA PHE A 23 -17.07 -10.07 1.00
C PHE A 23 -17.37 -11.58 1.10
N PHE A 24 -17.12 -12.18 2.27
CA PHE A 24 -17.44 -13.60 2.49
C PHE A 24 -18.94 -13.90 2.65
N SER A 25 -19.76 -12.88 2.85
CA SER A 25 -21.23 -13.02 2.87
C SER A 25 -21.84 -12.97 1.45
N GLN A 26 -21.07 -12.53 0.45
CA GLN A 26 -21.45 -12.45 -0.95
C GLN A 26 -20.86 -13.61 -1.78
N THR A 27 -20.71 -14.80 -1.18
CA THR A 27 -20.40 -16.00 -1.97
C THR A 27 -21.48 -16.17 -3.03
N VAL A 28 -21.04 -15.95 -4.25
CA VAL A 28 -21.76 -16.01 -5.51
C VAL A 28 -22.71 -17.20 -5.52
N SER A 29 -23.97 -16.94 -5.89
CA SER A 29 -24.97 -17.98 -6.12
C SER A 29 -24.38 -19.05 -7.06
N PRO A 30 -24.48 -20.35 -6.73
CA PRO A 30 -23.94 -21.46 -7.54
C PRO A 30 -24.37 -21.42 -9.03
N ASN A 31 -25.44 -20.68 -9.33
CA ASN A 31 -26.03 -20.59 -10.65
C ASN A 31 -25.17 -19.88 -11.71
N GLN A 32 -24.15 -19.09 -11.33
CA GLN A 32 -23.24 -18.48 -12.32
C GLN A 32 -22.14 -19.44 -12.80
N ALA A 33 -21.80 -20.47 -12.02
CA ALA A 33 -20.85 -21.50 -12.44
C ALA A 33 -21.49 -22.53 -13.39
N LEU A 34 -22.80 -22.79 -13.25
CA LEU A 34 -23.53 -23.70 -14.14
C LEU A 34 -23.66 -23.17 -15.58
N GLN A 35 -23.72 -21.84 -15.79
CA GLN A 35 -23.84 -21.28 -17.14
C GLN A 35 -22.62 -21.55 -18.04
N HIS A 36 -21.43 -21.73 -17.46
CA HIS A 36 -20.24 -22.11 -18.22
C HIS A 36 -20.10 -23.62 -18.45
N VAL A 37 -20.74 -24.46 -17.63
CA VAL A 37 -20.73 -25.92 -17.83
C VAL A 37 -21.68 -26.33 -18.97
N ASP A 38 -22.85 -25.69 -19.07
CA ASP A 38 -23.80 -25.93 -20.15
C ASP A 38 -23.27 -25.49 -21.53
N GLU A 39 -22.40 -24.48 -21.61
CA GLU A 39 -21.72 -24.09 -22.85
C GLU A 39 -20.65 -25.10 -23.28
N VAL A 40 -19.95 -25.73 -22.33
CA VAL A 40 -18.95 -26.75 -22.63
C VAL A 40 -19.62 -28.06 -23.05
N GLU A 41 -20.72 -28.48 -22.43
CA GLU A 41 -21.47 -29.67 -22.87
C GLU A 41 -22.13 -29.48 -24.25
N ARG A 42 -22.61 -28.27 -24.58
CA ARG A 42 -23.09 -27.95 -25.94
C ARG A 42 -21.99 -27.95 -26.99
N SER A 43 -20.76 -27.58 -26.61
CA SER A 43 -19.59 -27.66 -27.52
C SER A 43 -19.10 -29.09 -27.77
N VAL A 44 -19.41 -30.03 -26.87
CA VAL A 44 -19.06 -31.46 -27.01
C VAL A 44 -20.11 -32.22 -27.83
N GLN A 45 -21.38 -31.82 -27.79
CA GLN A 45 -22.45 -32.45 -28.59
C GLN A 45 -22.56 -31.93 -30.04
N GLN A 46 -21.92 -30.80 -30.40
CA GLN A 46 -21.92 -30.27 -31.78
C GLN A 46 -20.73 -30.68 -32.66
N LYS A 47 -19.79 -31.50 -32.18
CA LYS A 47 -18.83 -32.18 -33.07
C LYS A 47 -19.48 -33.40 -33.70
N GLY A 48 -20.26 -33.15 -34.75
CA GLY A 48 -20.60 -34.17 -35.74
C GLY A 48 -19.35 -34.83 -36.33
N PRO A 49 -19.49 -36.06 -36.87
CA PRO A 49 -18.37 -36.84 -37.39
C PRO A 49 -17.68 -36.08 -38.53
N ALA A 50 -16.45 -35.64 -38.28
CA ALA A 50 -15.62 -35.00 -39.29
C ALA A 50 -15.14 -36.06 -40.29
N ASN A 51 -15.74 -36.04 -41.48
CA ASN A 51 -15.13 -36.57 -42.70
C ASN A 51 -13.77 -35.88 -42.89
N GLY A 52 -12.68 -36.62 -42.63
CA GLY A 52 -11.30 -36.19 -42.80
C GLY A 52 -10.57 -37.19 -43.68
N THR A 53 -10.46 -36.82 -44.95
CA THR A 53 -9.73 -37.45 -46.06
C THR A 53 -8.36 -38.02 -45.69
N ASN A 54 -8.18 -39.30 -46.01
CA ASN A 54 -6.92 -40.00 -46.08
C ASN A 54 -5.99 -39.36 -47.12
N LEU A 55 -4.82 -38.90 -46.68
CA LEU A 55 -3.69 -38.64 -47.58
C LEU A 55 -2.60 -39.67 -47.32
N PHE A 56 -2.34 -40.43 -48.37
CA PHE A 56 -1.41 -41.54 -48.51
C PHE A 56 -0.02 -41.28 -47.91
N THR A 57 0.41 -42.16 -47.01
CA THR A 57 1.79 -42.64 -46.94
C THR A 57 1.77 -44.17 -46.91
N THR A 58 1.97 -44.76 -48.08
CA THR A 58 2.08 -46.19 -48.31
C THR A 58 3.31 -46.77 -47.61
N LYS A 59 3.09 -47.43 -46.49
CA LYS A 59 3.81 -48.66 -46.17
C LYS A 59 2.77 -49.77 -46.15
N PHE A 60 2.67 -50.47 -47.27
CA PHE A 60 1.97 -51.75 -47.39
C PHE A 60 2.56 -52.70 -46.35
N ARG A 61 1.85 -52.84 -45.23
CA ARG A 61 2.04 -53.93 -44.29
C ARG A 61 0.70 -54.64 -44.29
N ASP A 62 0.70 -55.90 -44.71
CA ASP A 62 -0.46 -56.77 -44.83
C ASP A 62 -1.06 -57.08 -43.44
N SER A 63 -1.60 -56.06 -42.76
CA SER A 63 -2.26 -56.23 -41.47
C SER A 63 -3.74 -56.58 -41.61
N SER A 64 -4.33 -56.49 -42.82
CA SER A 64 -5.75 -56.76 -43.00
C SER A 64 -6.13 -58.21 -42.68
N PHE A 65 -5.26 -59.19 -42.98
CA PHE A 65 -5.54 -60.57 -42.59
C PHE A 65 -5.34 -60.76 -41.08
N THR A 66 -4.23 -60.31 -40.49
CA THR A 66 -3.97 -60.47 -39.04
C THR A 66 -4.94 -59.69 -38.16
N ASP A 67 -5.35 -58.47 -38.52
CA ASP A 67 -6.30 -57.67 -37.74
C ASP A 67 -7.72 -58.22 -37.85
N THR A 68 -8.10 -58.75 -39.02
CA THR A 68 -9.39 -59.42 -39.22
C THR A 68 -9.40 -60.80 -38.57
N PHE A 69 -8.31 -61.57 -38.69
CA PHE A 69 -8.17 -62.89 -38.11
C PHE A 69 -8.04 -62.82 -36.58
N ASN A 70 -7.33 -61.84 -36.02
CA ASN A 70 -7.31 -61.61 -34.58
C ASN A 70 -8.66 -61.12 -34.04
N ASN A 71 -9.39 -60.28 -34.79
CA ASN A 71 -10.77 -59.90 -34.41
C ASN A 71 -11.76 -61.07 -34.50
N ILE A 72 -11.54 -62.04 -35.36
CA ILE A 72 -12.42 -63.22 -35.49
C ILE A 72 -12.04 -64.31 -34.48
N MET A 73 -10.75 -64.55 -34.26
CA MET A 73 -10.26 -65.65 -33.41
C MET A 73 -10.13 -65.29 -31.92
N TYR A 74 -9.91 -64.01 -31.58
CA TYR A 74 -9.77 -63.54 -30.20
C TYR A 74 -10.92 -62.61 -29.76
N ARG A 75 -11.99 -62.50 -30.57
CA ARG A 75 -13.25 -62.02 -30.02
C ARG A 75 -13.68 -63.05 -29.00
N ASP A 76 -13.56 -62.67 -27.73
CA ASP A 76 -14.19 -63.39 -26.63
C ASP A 76 -15.69 -63.42 -26.97
N THR A 77 -16.19 -64.51 -27.54
CA THR A 77 -17.61 -64.73 -27.86
C THR A 77 -18.33 -65.40 -26.69
N SER A 78 -17.69 -65.45 -25.51
CA SER A 78 -18.33 -65.90 -24.30
C SER A 78 -19.58 -65.06 -24.02
N LEU A 79 -20.62 -65.69 -23.47
CA LEU A 79 -21.87 -65.04 -23.05
C LEU A 79 -21.66 -63.82 -22.13
N PHE A 80 -20.47 -63.68 -21.53
CA PHE A 80 -20.07 -62.60 -20.64
C PHE A 80 -19.15 -61.54 -21.27
N ALA A 81 -18.77 -61.67 -22.54
CA ALA A 81 -17.86 -60.72 -23.18
C ALA A 81 -18.46 -59.33 -23.34
N ALA A 82 -19.75 -59.24 -23.68
CA ALA A 82 -20.49 -57.98 -23.71
C ALA A 82 -20.56 -57.32 -22.32
N SER A 83 -20.74 -58.13 -21.26
CA SER A 83 -20.71 -57.67 -19.87
C SER A 83 -19.32 -57.16 -19.46
N ARG A 84 -18.24 -57.83 -19.86
CA ARG A 84 -16.85 -57.39 -19.60
C ARG A 84 -16.48 -56.12 -20.37
N GLN A 85 -16.90 -55.98 -21.63
CA GLN A 85 -16.72 -54.75 -22.39
C GLN A 85 -17.50 -53.58 -21.78
N GLY A 86 -18.73 -53.82 -21.31
CA GLY A 86 -19.51 -52.83 -20.55
C GLY A 86 -18.81 -52.37 -19.28
N ALA A 87 -18.31 -53.31 -18.47
CA ALA A 87 -17.59 -53.00 -17.23
C ALA A 87 -16.28 -52.21 -17.46
N LEU A 88 -15.54 -52.52 -18.53
CA LEU A 88 -14.33 -51.78 -18.91
C LEU A 88 -14.65 -50.36 -19.39
N ALA A 89 -15.72 -50.20 -20.17
CA ALA A 89 -16.19 -48.89 -20.61
C ALA A 89 -16.66 -48.03 -19.42
N GLU A 90 -17.36 -48.64 -18.46
CA GLU A 90 -17.81 -47.99 -17.23
C GLU A 90 -16.62 -47.55 -16.35
N GLN A 91 -15.59 -48.41 -16.21
CA GLN A 91 -14.36 -48.03 -15.50
C GLN A 91 -13.60 -46.89 -16.20
N ALA A 92 -13.53 -46.91 -17.54
CA ALA A 92 -12.91 -45.82 -18.31
C ALA A 92 -13.68 -44.50 -18.13
N LEU A 93 -15.01 -44.55 -18.17
CA LEU A 93 -15.88 -43.40 -17.89
C LEU A 93 -15.66 -42.86 -16.47
N ALA A 94 -15.62 -43.73 -15.46
CA ALA A 94 -15.37 -43.34 -14.07
C ALA A 94 -13.98 -42.70 -13.86
N TYR A 95 -12.96 -43.18 -14.58
CA TYR A 95 -11.63 -42.56 -14.56
C TYR A 95 -11.65 -41.16 -15.18
N HIS A 96 -12.31 -41.01 -16.34
CA HIS A 96 -12.43 -39.73 -17.02
C HIS A 96 -13.20 -38.70 -16.18
N THR A 97 -14.33 -39.09 -15.58
CA THR A 97 -15.11 -38.19 -14.71
C THR A 97 -14.31 -37.77 -13.47
N LYS A 98 -13.56 -38.70 -12.84
CA LYS A 98 -12.68 -38.35 -11.72
C LYS A 98 -11.58 -37.36 -12.14
N LYS A 99 -11.02 -37.52 -13.34
CA LYS A 99 -10.01 -36.61 -13.88
C LYS A 99 -10.59 -35.22 -14.18
N THR A 100 -11.80 -35.12 -14.73
CA THR A 100 -12.42 -33.81 -14.99
C THR A 100 -12.82 -33.10 -13.70
N VAL A 101 -13.40 -33.81 -12.73
CA VAL A 101 -13.74 -33.24 -11.40
C VAL A 101 -12.50 -32.66 -10.73
N THR A 102 -11.38 -33.38 -10.70
CA THR A 102 -10.13 -32.87 -10.11
C THR A 102 -9.54 -31.68 -10.86
N GLN A 103 -9.77 -31.57 -12.18
CA GLN A 103 -9.37 -30.39 -12.95
C GLN A 103 -10.24 -29.18 -12.61
N ILE A 104 -11.55 -29.36 -12.47
CA ILE A 104 -12.49 -28.30 -12.10
C ILE A 104 -12.16 -27.77 -10.70
N GLU A 105 -11.94 -28.66 -9.72
CA GLU A 105 -11.57 -28.26 -8.35
C GLU A 105 -10.29 -27.40 -8.33
N ARG A 106 -9.28 -27.73 -9.15
CA ARG A 106 -8.05 -26.92 -9.26
C ARG A 106 -8.30 -25.55 -9.88
N LEU A 107 -9.20 -25.45 -10.87
CA LEU A 107 -9.55 -24.18 -11.49
C LEU A 107 -10.33 -23.28 -10.52
N GLU A 108 -11.27 -23.87 -9.78
CA GLU A 108 -12.02 -23.15 -8.75
C GLU A 108 -11.11 -22.61 -7.64
N GLU A 109 -10.17 -23.42 -7.16
CA GLU A 109 -9.19 -23.01 -6.14
C GLU A 109 -8.33 -21.84 -6.65
N ASN A 110 -7.88 -21.91 -7.91
CA ASN A 110 -7.09 -20.83 -8.52
C ASN A 110 -7.89 -19.53 -8.66
N LEU A 111 -9.16 -19.63 -9.04
CA LEU A 111 -10.06 -18.48 -9.19
C LEU A 111 -10.31 -17.81 -7.82
N ARG A 112 -10.52 -18.59 -6.76
CA ARG A 112 -10.65 -18.07 -5.39
C ARG A 112 -9.38 -17.38 -4.91
N LYS A 113 -8.20 -17.95 -5.17
CA LYS A 113 -6.91 -17.30 -4.85
C LYS A 113 -6.75 -15.96 -5.57
N GLN A 114 -7.13 -15.87 -6.84
CA GLN A 114 -7.10 -14.62 -7.61
C GLN A 114 -8.06 -13.57 -7.03
N GLN A 115 -9.27 -13.97 -6.65
CA GLN A 115 -10.22 -13.07 -5.99
C GLN A 115 -9.66 -12.51 -4.67
N ILE A 116 -9.05 -13.36 -3.84
CA ILE A 116 -8.40 -12.93 -2.60
C ILE A 116 -7.30 -11.91 -2.89
N LEU A 117 -6.42 -12.18 -3.86
CA LEU A 117 -5.36 -11.24 -4.25
C LEU A 117 -5.93 -9.91 -4.73
N GLN A 118 -6.98 -9.93 -5.55
CA GLN A 118 -7.63 -8.74 -6.08
C GLN A 118 -8.23 -7.89 -4.95
N VAL A 119 -8.95 -8.50 -4.01
CA VAL A 119 -9.52 -7.78 -2.85
C VAL A 119 -8.42 -7.11 -2.02
N PHE A 120 -7.32 -7.82 -1.74
CA PHE A 120 -6.23 -7.24 -0.95
C PHE A 120 -5.45 -6.16 -1.72
N ARG A 121 -5.35 -6.28 -3.04
CA ARG A 121 -4.77 -5.26 -3.91
C ARG A 121 -5.65 -4.00 -3.90
N ASP A 122 -6.94 -4.14 -4.13
CA ASP A 122 -7.84 -3.01 -4.33
C ASP A 122 -8.18 -2.31 -3.01
N THR A 123 -8.36 -3.08 -1.94
CA THR A 123 -8.77 -2.54 -0.64
C THR A 123 -7.59 -2.02 0.18
N PHE A 124 -6.43 -2.71 0.10
CA PHE A 124 -5.30 -2.48 1.00
C PHE A 124 -4.00 -2.14 0.27
N SER A 125 -3.97 -2.13 -1.07
CA SER A 125 -2.76 -1.92 -1.88
C SER A 125 -1.63 -2.91 -1.54
N VAL A 126 -1.99 -4.11 -1.06
CA VAL A 126 -1.01 -5.17 -0.74
C VAL A 126 -0.88 -6.10 -1.93
N GLN A 127 0.36 -6.27 -2.42
CA GLN A 127 0.66 -7.18 -3.53
C GLN A 127 1.64 -8.27 -3.10
N ILE A 128 1.49 -9.47 -3.63
CA ILE A 128 2.44 -10.59 -3.52
C ILE A 128 2.83 -10.98 -4.95
N ALA A 129 4.06 -11.46 -5.14
CA ALA A 129 4.48 -12.00 -6.44
C ALA A 129 3.63 -13.22 -6.82
N ASP A 130 3.15 -13.25 -8.07
CA ASP A 130 2.25 -14.30 -8.57
C ASP A 130 2.88 -15.71 -8.49
N SER A 131 4.21 -15.80 -8.56
CA SER A 131 4.97 -17.04 -8.36
C SER A 131 4.70 -17.65 -6.98
N ASN A 132 4.61 -16.82 -5.95
CA ASN A 132 4.44 -17.28 -4.57
C ASN A 132 2.96 -17.57 -4.28
N ALA A 133 2.03 -16.90 -4.96
CA ALA A 133 0.61 -17.13 -4.78
C ALA A 133 0.18 -18.54 -5.22
N LYS A 134 0.82 -19.11 -6.26
CA LYS A 134 0.53 -20.46 -6.75
C LYS A 134 0.92 -21.55 -5.77
N THR A 135 1.95 -21.32 -4.94
CA THR A 135 2.48 -22.32 -4.01
C THR A 135 1.68 -22.45 -2.71
N TYR A 136 0.91 -21.43 -2.33
CA TYR A 136 0.19 -21.42 -1.06
C TYR A 136 -1.23 -21.95 -1.19
N SER A 137 -1.74 -22.54 -0.11
CA SER A 137 -3.18 -22.79 0.04
C SER A 137 -3.93 -21.47 0.23
N GLU A 138 -5.25 -21.48 0.01
CA GLU A 138 -6.10 -20.28 0.18
C GLU A 138 -5.97 -19.66 1.58
N SER A 139 -5.97 -20.49 2.63
CA SER A 139 -5.89 -20.05 4.02
C SER A 139 -4.53 -19.43 4.34
N GLU A 140 -3.44 -20.03 3.87
CA GLU A 140 -2.09 -19.50 4.04
C GLU A 140 -1.90 -18.17 3.31
N LEU A 141 -2.41 -18.07 2.08
CA LEU A 141 -2.34 -16.85 1.28
C LEU A 141 -3.04 -15.70 2.00
N PHE A 142 -4.24 -15.94 2.52
CA PHE A 142 -5.00 -14.96 3.29
C PHE A 142 -4.25 -14.50 4.56
N ILE A 143 -3.70 -15.45 5.34
CA ILE A 143 -2.93 -15.14 6.55
C ILE A 143 -1.70 -14.28 6.22
N ARG A 144 -0.97 -14.63 5.16
CA ARG A 144 0.22 -13.89 4.72
C ARG A 144 -0.12 -12.47 4.26
N LEU A 145 -1.16 -12.30 3.44
CA LEU A 145 -1.62 -10.99 2.98
C LEU A 145 -2.05 -10.10 4.16
N ARG A 146 -2.80 -10.68 5.11
CA ARG A 146 -3.23 -9.97 6.31
C ARG A 146 -2.06 -9.54 7.18
N ARG A 147 -1.08 -10.43 7.40
CA ARG A 147 0.15 -10.09 8.14
C ARG A 147 0.92 -8.98 7.45
N LYS A 148 1.05 -9.03 6.12
CA LYS A 148 1.73 -8.00 5.33
C LYS A 148 1.02 -6.65 5.43
N HIS A 149 -0.31 -6.63 5.35
CA HIS A 149 -1.11 -5.42 5.56
C HIS A 149 -0.88 -4.82 6.95
N PHE A 150 -0.95 -5.66 8.00
CA PHE A 150 -0.74 -5.23 9.37
C PHE A 150 0.65 -4.62 9.58
N LEU A 151 1.69 -5.27 9.07
CA LEU A 151 3.06 -4.75 9.10
C LEU A 151 3.18 -3.39 8.39
N GLN A 152 2.50 -3.19 7.27
CA GLN A 152 2.50 -1.88 6.60
C GLN A 152 1.87 -0.78 7.45
N ILE A 153 0.79 -1.08 8.19
CA ILE A 153 0.17 -0.13 9.12
C ILE A 153 1.13 0.21 10.26
N GLU A 154 1.73 -0.79 10.90
CA GLU A 154 2.69 -0.59 11.98
C GLU A 154 3.88 0.25 11.52
N LEU A 155 4.44 -0.06 10.35
CA LEU A 155 5.59 0.65 9.81
C LEU A 155 5.25 2.12 9.51
N LYS A 156 4.05 2.40 8.97
CA LYS A 156 3.55 3.77 8.79
C LYS A 156 3.43 4.50 10.14
N ALA A 157 2.86 3.86 11.15
CA ALA A 157 2.73 4.44 12.49
C ALA A 157 4.10 4.75 13.12
N VAL A 158 5.06 3.83 13.01
CA VAL A 158 6.43 4.00 13.49
C VAL A 158 7.11 5.19 12.80
N VAL A 159 6.96 5.34 11.48
CA VAL A 159 7.52 6.49 10.75
C VAL A 159 6.94 7.82 11.27
N ILE A 160 5.64 7.87 11.53
CA ILE A 160 4.98 9.07 12.09
C ILE A 160 5.55 9.38 13.48
N ILE A 161 5.64 8.36 14.36
CA ILE A 161 6.19 8.50 15.71
C ILE A 161 7.64 9.00 15.65
N GLN A 162 8.49 8.38 14.83
CA GLN A 162 9.88 8.78 14.63
C GLN A 162 10.00 10.23 14.12
N LYS A 163 9.11 10.65 13.20
CA LYS A 163 9.06 12.03 12.71
C LYS A 163 8.77 13.01 13.85
N PHE A 164 7.79 12.71 14.71
CA PHE A 164 7.49 13.52 15.88
C PHE A 164 8.64 13.58 16.88
N PHE A 165 9.30 12.45 17.17
CA PHE A 165 10.47 12.41 18.05
C PHE A 165 11.61 13.28 17.52
N ARG A 166 11.96 13.14 16.22
CA ARG A 166 13.00 13.96 15.59
C ARG A 166 12.65 15.45 15.63
N MET A 167 11.39 15.80 15.40
CA MET A 167 10.91 17.18 15.50
C MET A 167 11.01 17.72 16.92
N SER A 168 10.59 16.94 17.92
CA SER A 168 10.64 17.32 19.34
C SER A 168 12.07 17.60 19.81
N ILE A 169 13.01 16.71 19.46
CA ILE A 169 14.44 16.89 19.79
C ILE A 169 14.98 18.18 19.16
N LYS A 170 14.75 18.38 17.85
CA LYS A 170 15.21 19.59 17.14
C LYS A 170 14.59 20.86 17.72
N LYS A 171 13.30 20.84 18.06
CA LYS A 171 12.60 21.98 18.68
C LYS A 171 13.22 22.32 20.03
N LYS A 172 13.43 21.32 20.90
CA LYS A 172 14.04 21.52 22.22
C LYS A 172 15.45 22.12 22.13
N TRP A 173 16.27 21.60 21.19
CA TRP A 173 17.62 22.12 20.96
C TRP A 173 17.60 23.57 20.45
N TRP A 174 16.77 23.86 19.44
CA TRP A 174 16.62 25.21 18.89
C TRP A 174 16.12 26.22 19.94
N THR A 175 15.11 25.86 20.74
CA THR A 175 14.59 26.73 21.80
C THR A 175 15.67 27.01 22.83
N SER A 176 16.43 26.00 23.25
CA SER A 176 17.55 26.19 24.18
C SER A 176 18.58 27.19 23.65
N ILE A 177 19.04 27.02 22.40
CA ILE A 177 19.99 27.95 21.78
C ILE A 177 19.41 29.37 21.67
N ARG A 178 18.16 29.48 21.22
CA ARG A 178 17.48 30.76 21.08
C ARG A 178 17.38 31.48 22.42
N ASP A 179 17.03 30.76 23.48
CA ASP A 179 16.85 31.34 24.80
C ASP A 179 18.20 31.76 25.41
N THR A 180 19.27 30.97 25.21
CA THR A 180 20.65 31.37 25.56
C THR A 180 21.09 32.63 24.80
N ARG A 181 20.84 32.69 23.48
CA ARG A 181 21.16 33.87 22.66
C ARG A 181 20.38 35.09 23.10
N ASN A 182 19.08 34.96 23.36
CA ASN A 182 18.23 36.05 23.85
C ASN A 182 18.67 36.53 25.23
N GLY A 183 19.03 35.62 26.14
CA GLY A 183 19.60 35.94 27.44
C GLY A 183 20.91 36.71 27.33
N ALA A 184 21.83 36.25 26.48
CA ALA A 184 23.10 36.93 26.22
C ALA A 184 22.88 38.32 25.59
N ALA A 185 22.05 38.41 24.57
CA ALA A 185 21.70 39.68 23.92
C ALA A 185 21.09 40.67 24.92
N SER A 186 20.18 40.20 25.78
CA SER A 186 19.58 41.03 26.83
C SER A 186 20.62 41.55 27.82
N LYS A 187 21.60 40.71 28.23
CA LYS A 187 22.71 41.13 29.10
C LYS A 187 23.59 42.18 28.43
N ILE A 188 23.96 41.97 27.15
CA ILE A 188 24.76 42.92 26.36
C ILE A 188 24.03 44.26 26.23
N GLN A 189 22.74 44.24 25.87
CA GLN A 189 21.92 45.43 25.73
C GLN A 189 21.80 46.20 27.06
N LYS A 190 21.57 45.50 28.18
CA LYS A 190 21.52 46.12 29.52
C LYS A 190 22.86 46.77 29.87
N ASN A 191 23.97 46.06 29.65
CA ASN A 191 25.30 46.57 29.92
C ASN A 191 25.61 47.81 29.07
N TYR A 192 25.30 47.77 27.77
CA TYR A 192 25.48 48.91 26.88
C TYR A 192 24.64 50.13 27.27
N ARG A 193 23.36 49.92 27.65
CA ARG A 193 22.51 51.00 28.16
C ARG A 193 23.07 51.62 29.43
N SER A 194 23.60 50.80 30.34
CA SER A 194 24.28 51.26 31.56
C SER A 194 25.54 52.07 31.20
N TYR A 195 26.43 51.51 30.39
CA TYR A 195 27.64 52.17 29.92
C TYR A 195 27.34 53.53 29.28
N ARG A 196 26.34 53.60 28.39
CA ARG A 196 25.91 54.86 27.74
C ARG A 196 25.44 55.87 28.78
N ARG A 197 24.65 55.45 29.77
CA ARG A 197 24.15 56.33 30.84
C ARG A 197 25.29 56.92 31.67
N TRP A 198 26.30 56.13 32.00
CA TRP A 198 27.41 56.58 32.85
C TRP A 198 28.50 57.34 32.09
N ASN A 199 28.80 56.99 30.84
CA ASN A 199 29.94 57.54 30.12
C ASN A 199 29.56 58.58 29.07
N ILE A 200 28.47 58.35 28.34
CA ILE A 200 28.12 59.16 27.17
C ILE A 200 27.20 60.31 27.59
N ILE A 201 26.16 60.04 28.40
CA ILE A 201 25.19 61.08 28.80
C ILE A 201 25.87 62.24 29.52
N PRO A 202 26.77 62.05 30.51
CA PRO A 202 27.39 63.18 31.20
C PRO A 202 28.25 64.04 30.28
N LYS A 203 28.96 63.43 29.33
CA LYS A 203 29.76 64.15 28.32
C LYS A 203 28.86 64.99 27.41
N ILE A 204 27.77 64.42 26.89
CA ILE A 204 26.80 65.16 26.07
C ILE A 204 26.17 66.30 26.87
N MET A 205 25.80 66.05 28.13
CA MET A 205 25.23 67.08 29.00
C MET A 205 26.20 68.22 29.28
N ARG A 206 27.49 67.91 29.48
CA ARG A 206 28.55 68.91 29.63
C ARG A 206 28.68 69.79 28.39
N ILE A 207 28.80 69.18 27.20
CA ILE A 207 28.89 69.91 25.92
C ILE A 207 27.67 70.81 25.71
N ARG A 208 26.45 70.32 26.02
CA ARG A 208 25.23 71.13 25.93
C ARG A 208 25.25 72.34 26.87
N LYS A 209 25.72 72.16 28.11
CA LYS A 209 25.86 73.26 29.07
C LYS A 209 26.90 74.28 28.62
N GLU A 210 28.05 73.83 28.13
CA GLU A 210 29.12 74.69 27.61
C GLU A 210 28.63 75.50 26.40
N ASN A 211 27.95 74.86 25.44
CA ASN A 211 27.36 75.55 24.29
C ASN A 211 26.30 76.58 24.71
N ALA A 212 25.44 76.26 25.67
CA ALA A 212 24.46 77.22 26.18
C ALA A 212 25.14 78.42 26.85
N ALA A 213 26.20 78.19 27.64
CA ALA A 213 26.99 79.25 28.26
C ALA A 213 27.64 80.16 27.22
N LEU A 214 28.21 79.60 26.16
CA LEU A 214 28.79 80.36 25.05
C LEU A 214 27.75 81.24 24.33
N VAL A 215 26.55 80.72 24.11
CA VAL A 215 25.45 81.50 23.51
C VAL A 215 25.07 82.68 24.42
N CYS A 216 24.90 82.44 25.72
CA CYS A 216 24.60 83.52 26.68
C CYS A 216 25.72 84.58 26.73
N GLN A 217 26.98 84.16 26.72
CA GLN A 217 28.12 85.07 26.70
C GLN A 217 28.13 85.93 25.44
N LYS A 218 27.91 85.33 24.26
CA LYS A 218 27.82 86.08 22.99
C LYS A 218 26.70 87.11 23.01
N LEU A 219 25.52 86.74 23.51
CA LEU A 219 24.39 87.66 23.63
C LEU A 219 24.67 88.81 24.60
N LEU A 220 25.28 88.52 25.76
CA LEU A 220 25.68 89.54 26.74
C LEU A 220 26.75 90.48 26.18
N GLN A 221 27.74 89.96 25.47
CA GLN A 221 28.76 90.77 24.80
C GLN A 221 28.13 91.66 23.74
N GLY A 222 27.25 91.11 22.90
CA GLY A 222 26.48 91.89 21.91
C GLY A 222 25.67 93.00 22.56
N TYR A 223 24.94 92.71 23.63
CA TYR A 223 24.18 93.71 24.39
C TYR A 223 25.07 94.81 24.99
N ARG A 224 26.23 94.46 25.55
CA ARG A 224 27.20 95.43 26.09
C ARG A 224 27.71 96.38 25.01
N ILE A 225 28.08 95.84 23.84
CA ILE A 225 28.53 96.65 22.69
C ILE A 225 27.42 97.59 22.25
N TRP A 226 26.21 97.06 22.04
CA TRP A 226 25.04 97.85 21.65
C TRP A 226 24.73 98.97 22.67
N LYS A 227 24.72 98.65 23.97
CA LYS A 227 24.47 99.62 25.04
C LYS A 227 25.56 100.70 25.07
N GLY A 228 26.82 100.34 24.90
CA GLY A 228 27.93 101.30 24.83
C GLY A 228 27.78 102.27 23.66
N TRP A 229 27.45 101.74 22.47
CA TRP A 229 27.16 102.56 21.29
C TRP A 229 25.96 103.49 21.49
N TYR A 230 24.85 102.96 22.03
CA TYR A 230 23.65 103.75 22.32
C TYR A 230 23.94 104.91 23.28
N MET A 231 24.67 104.65 24.37
CA MET A 231 25.04 105.70 25.33
C MET A 231 25.95 106.76 24.69
N SER A 232 26.86 106.37 23.78
CA SER A 232 27.73 107.32 23.08
C SER A 232 26.99 108.26 22.12
N ILE A 233 25.81 107.88 21.64
CA ILE A 233 24.99 108.71 20.74
C ILE A 233 24.11 109.67 21.53
N HIS A 234 23.71 109.29 22.74
CA HIS A 234 22.73 110.00 23.55
C HIS A 234 23.34 110.77 24.74
N GLN A 235 24.67 110.93 24.77
CA GLN A 235 25.39 111.82 25.68
C GLN A 235 25.87 113.06 24.91
#